data_AF-A0A1F1XAW3-F1
#
_entry.id   AF-A0A1F1XAW3-F1
#
_cell.length_a   1.000
_cell.length_b   1.000
_cell.length_c   1.000
_cell.angle_alpha   90.00
_cell.angle_beta   90.00
_cell.angle_gamma   90.00
#
_symmetry.space_group_name_H-M   'P 1'
#
loop_
_entity.id
_entity.type
_entity.pdbx_description
1 polymer ?
#
loop_
_entity_poly.entity_id
_entity_poly.type
_entity_poly.pdbx_seq_one_letter_code
_entity_poly.pdbx_strand_id
1 'polypeptide(L)'
;MSAPAPTEPAAPRGTAGTDAAPPGPGAPLGAAQERRRPWLVAAVALAVIAAVLVSVARGLYRDGPLEPDAPTGQGAKAVVQVLGDLGVEVETRRHTADAAEDLRAGGTVLLTAPKRLSGEQLTMLAEAREEGGGRLIVLRPDFVALSYLASGIIPTGALREQTRVEAGAACGDLSHGARVLEVPDAEDALDGPASLYTATDAGASTCFEAEGGALVAESDGVLVLGSPDLLTNDGVGRADNSALALNALSASEELTWYVPSATDPQGTSSPSLVDHLPGWIGPVAAWLVLAAALALIALGRRPGPVVVEPLPVTVRPQELVLGRARLLQQ
;
A
#
# COMPACT_ATOMS: atom_id res chain seq x y z
N MET A 1 -85.20 94.65 -15.45
CA MET A 1 -84.25 95.77 -15.31
C MET A 1 -82.86 95.13 -15.33
N SER A 2 -82.22 94.95 -16.49
CA SER A 2 -81.37 95.94 -17.19
C SER A 2 -80.37 96.53 -16.21
N ALA A 3 -79.05 96.39 -16.31
CA ALA A 3 -78.16 96.37 -17.47
C ALA A 3 -76.73 95.85 -17.04
N PRO A 4 -75.77 95.70 -17.97
CA PRO A 4 -74.65 94.74 -17.90
C PRO A 4 -73.20 95.32 -17.85
N ALA A 5 -72.22 94.39 -17.79
CA ALA A 5 -70.87 94.38 -18.41
C ALA A 5 -69.72 95.26 -17.84
N PRO A 6 -68.44 95.07 -18.24
CA PRO A 6 -67.58 93.87 -18.38
C PRO A 6 -66.20 94.09 -17.67
N THR A 7 -65.18 93.20 -17.68
CA THR A 7 -64.05 93.17 -18.65
C THR A 7 -63.06 92.03 -18.28
N GLU A 8 -62.59 91.29 -19.29
CA GLU A 8 -61.45 90.33 -19.35
C GLU A 8 -60.05 91.05 -19.24
N PRO A 9 -58.84 90.42 -19.40
CA PRO A 9 -58.47 89.03 -19.74
C PRO A 9 -57.26 88.43 -18.96
N ALA A 10 -56.95 87.16 -19.29
CA ALA A 10 -55.62 86.62 -19.64
C ALA A 10 -55.15 85.37 -18.87
N ALA A 11 -55.04 84.26 -19.61
CA ALA A 11 -54.31 83.05 -19.26
C ALA A 11 -52.81 83.17 -19.62
N PRO A 12 -51.97 82.25 -19.14
CA PRO A 12 -51.54 81.19 -20.06
C PRO A 12 -51.52 79.77 -19.47
N ARG A 13 -51.57 78.81 -20.39
CA ARG A 13 -51.47 77.36 -20.18
C ARG A 13 -50.07 76.95 -19.70
N GLY A 14 -50.01 75.98 -18.79
CA GLY A 14 -48.84 75.18 -18.47
C GLY A 14 -49.28 73.73 -18.24
N THR A 15 -48.57 72.79 -18.87
CA THR A 15 -48.92 71.41 -19.21
C THR A 15 -48.83 70.38 -18.07
N ALA A 16 -49.50 69.25 -18.31
CA ALA A 16 -49.57 68.05 -17.49
C ALA A 16 -48.22 67.46 -17.03
N GLY A 17 -48.26 66.83 -15.85
CA GLY A 17 -47.21 65.99 -15.29
C GLY A 17 -47.72 65.26 -14.06
N THR A 18 -48.41 64.14 -14.27
CA THR A 18 -48.63 63.12 -13.25
C THR A 18 -47.29 62.44 -13.02
N ASP A 19 -46.71 62.53 -11.82
CA ASP A 19 -45.73 61.55 -11.40
C ASP A 19 -45.78 61.28 -9.89
N ALA A 20 -45.61 59.99 -9.61
CA ALA A 20 -46.04 59.28 -8.43
C ALA A 20 -45.16 59.49 -7.19
N ALA A 21 -45.79 59.24 -6.04
CA ALA A 21 -45.19 59.16 -4.71
C ALA A 21 -44.08 58.08 -4.62
N PRO A 22 -43.12 58.22 -3.68
CA PRO A 22 -41.88 57.44 -3.64
C PRO A 22 -42.07 55.99 -3.14
N PRO A 23 -41.15 55.07 -3.49
CA PRO A 23 -41.23 53.66 -3.09
C PRO A 23 -40.95 53.48 -1.59
N GLY A 24 -41.79 52.68 -0.93
CA GLY A 24 -41.57 52.24 0.45
C GLY A 24 -40.37 51.29 0.59
N PRO A 25 -39.74 51.21 1.78
CA PRO A 25 -38.55 50.42 2.00
C PRO A 25 -38.83 48.92 1.92
N GLY A 26 -38.02 48.22 1.13
CA GLY A 26 -38.10 46.78 0.90
C GLY A 26 -37.93 45.96 2.19
N ALA A 27 -38.70 44.89 2.27
CA ALA A 27 -38.57 43.85 3.29
C ALA A 27 -37.15 43.24 3.25
N PRO A 28 -36.55 42.90 4.41
CA PRO A 28 -35.27 42.21 4.41
C PRO A 28 -35.49 40.76 3.95
N LEU A 29 -34.80 40.37 2.88
CA LEU A 29 -34.62 38.95 2.53
C LEU A 29 -33.88 38.30 3.69
N GLY A 30 -34.59 37.45 4.45
CA GLY A 30 -34.01 36.65 5.51
C GLY A 30 -32.83 35.86 4.98
N ALA A 31 -31.63 36.19 5.45
CA ALA A 31 -30.43 35.42 5.17
C ALA A 31 -30.64 34.02 5.75
N ALA A 32 -30.70 33.02 4.88
CA ALA A 32 -30.71 31.63 5.27
C ALA A 32 -29.47 31.36 6.13
N GLN A 33 -29.70 31.24 7.43
CA GLN A 33 -28.66 30.94 8.39
C GLN A 33 -28.20 29.51 8.14
N GLU A 34 -27.16 29.35 7.31
CA GLU A 34 -26.47 28.08 7.13
C GLU A 34 -25.97 27.62 8.49
N ARG A 35 -26.73 26.68 9.07
CA ARG A 35 -26.34 25.91 10.25
C ARG A 35 -25.01 25.24 9.92
N ARG A 36 -23.91 25.90 10.28
CA ARG A 36 -22.58 25.29 10.31
C ARG A 36 -22.71 24.02 11.14
N ARG A 37 -22.40 22.88 10.54
CA ARG A 37 -22.47 21.55 11.15
C ARG A 37 -21.09 21.22 11.73
N PRO A 38 -20.73 21.64 12.96
CA PRO A 38 -19.42 21.36 13.56
C PRO A 38 -19.14 19.85 13.66
N TRP A 39 -20.20 19.04 13.67
CA TRP A 39 -20.12 17.58 13.62
C TRP A 39 -19.43 17.05 12.35
N LEU A 40 -19.50 17.75 11.22
CA LEU A 40 -18.79 17.34 10.00
C LEU A 40 -17.27 17.48 10.16
N VAL A 41 -16.80 18.54 10.82
CA VAL A 41 -15.37 18.72 11.10
C VAL A 41 -14.88 17.65 12.08
N ALA A 42 -15.66 17.36 13.13
CA ALA A 42 -15.34 16.30 14.07
C ALA A 42 -15.33 14.91 13.41
N ALA A 43 -16.29 14.63 12.52
CA ALA A 43 -16.35 13.37 11.77
C ALA A 43 -15.15 13.21 10.81
N VAL A 44 -14.75 14.27 10.10
CA VAL A 44 -13.57 14.25 9.24
C VAL A 44 -12.29 14.06 10.07
N ALA A 45 -12.14 14.78 11.18
CA ALA A 45 -10.98 14.61 12.07
C ALA A 45 -10.88 13.18 12.62
N LEU A 46 -12.00 12.60 13.04
CA LEU A 46 -12.05 11.21 13.52
C LEU A 46 -11.72 10.21 12.41
N ALA A 47 -12.28 10.39 11.21
CA ALA A 47 -11.99 9.53 10.05
C ALA A 47 -10.50 9.56 9.69
N VAL A 48 -9.85 10.71 9.81
CA VAL A 48 -8.42 10.82 9.51
C VAL A 48 -7.55 10.25 10.62
N ILE A 49 -7.90 10.45 11.89
CA ILE A 49 -7.22 9.76 13.00
C ILE A 49 -7.32 8.24 12.83
N ALA A 50 -8.50 7.72 12.46
CA ALA A 50 -8.69 6.31 12.17
C ALA A 50 -7.84 5.85 10.97
N ALA A 51 -7.78 6.63 9.89
CA ALA A 51 -6.94 6.31 8.73
C ALA A 51 -5.44 6.30 9.09
N VAL A 52 -4.97 7.23 9.92
CA VAL A 52 -3.58 7.27 10.42
C VAL A 52 -3.29 6.05 11.29
N LEU A 53 -4.18 5.70 12.22
CA LEU A 53 -4.02 4.51 13.07
C LEU A 53 -3.98 3.22 12.23
N VAL A 54 -4.85 3.10 11.22
CA VAL A 54 -4.85 1.97 10.27
C VAL A 54 -3.56 1.93 9.45
N SER A 55 -3.07 3.09 9.00
CA SER A 55 -1.82 3.18 8.23
C SER A 55 -0.59 2.81 9.07
N VAL A 56 -0.54 3.23 10.34
CA VAL A 56 0.55 2.89 11.27
C VAL A 56 0.51 1.40 11.61
N ALA A 57 -0.68 0.83 11.85
CA ALA A 57 -0.85 -0.60 12.08
C ALA A 57 -0.38 -1.45 10.87
N ARG A 58 -0.71 -1.03 9.64
CA ARG A 58 -0.25 -1.69 8.41
C ARG A 58 1.25 -1.48 8.13
N GLY A 59 1.86 -0.42 8.64
CA GLY A 59 3.32 -0.23 8.53
C GLY A 59 4.12 -1.17 9.43
N LEU A 60 3.50 -1.69 10.50
CA LEU A 60 4.10 -2.66 11.42
C LEU A 60 3.88 -4.11 10.98
N TYR A 61 2.76 -4.40 10.32
CA TYR A 61 2.47 -5.71 9.73
C TYR A 61 2.85 -5.73 8.26
N ARG A 62 4.03 -6.27 7.95
CA ARG A 62 4.35 -6.65 6.57
C ARG A 62 3.50 -7.88 6.26
N ASP A 63 2.52 -7.71 5.38
CA ASP A 63 1.59 -8.77 4.97
C ASP A 63 1.88 -9.25 3.53
N GLY A 64 3.16 -9.18 3.14
CA GLY A 64 3.63 -9.53 1.80
C GLY A 64 3.50 -11.02 1.49
N PRO A 65 3.60 -11.40 0.20
CA PRO A 65 3.68 -12.80 -0.21
C PRO A 65 4.85 -13.49 0.50
N LEU A 66 4.62 -14.68 1.07
CA LEU A 66 5.59 -15.50 1.81
C LEU A 66 6.29 -14.77 2.97
N GLU A 67 5.65 -13.75 3.52
CA GLU A 67 6.19 -13.06 4.69
C GLU A 67 6.00 -13.95 5.95
N PRO A 68 7.08 -14.24 6.71
CA PRO A 68 7.06 -15.14 7.87
C PRO A 68 6.03 -14.81 8.94
N ASP A 69 5.82 -13.52 9.22
CA ASP A 69 4.92 -13.08 10.28
C ASP A 69 3.48 -12.85 9.82
N ALA A 70 3.24 -12.91 8.49
CA ALA A 70 1.96 -12.57 7.88
C ALA A 70 0.94 -13.71 8.05
N PRO A 71 -0.19 -13.46 8.74
CA PRO A 71 -1.26 -14.46 8.93
C PRO A 71 -2.22 -14.53 7.72
N THR A 72 -1.94 -13.81 6.63
CA THR A 72 -2.74 -13.80 5.41
C THR A 72 -2.60 -15.12 4.65
N GLY A 73 -3.54 -15.45 3.76
CA GLY A 73 -3.49 -16.70 2.99
C GLY A 73 -2.20 -16.89 2.19
N GLN A 74 -1.69 -15.79 1.62
CA GLN A 74 -0.42 -15.74 0.91
C GLN A 74 0.85 -15.62 1.78
N GLY A 75 0.70 -15.43 3.09
CA GLY A 75 1.82 -15.39 4.05
C GLY A 75 2.33 -16.80 4.39
N ALA A 76 3.35 -16.89 5.25
CA ALA A 76 3.98 -18.17 5.63
C ALA A 76 3.97 -18.46 7.14
N LYS A 77 3.21 -17.69 7.93
CA LYS A 77 3.16 -17.80 9.39
C LYS A 77 2.87 -19.20 9.92
N ALA A 78 1.99 -19.95 9.28
CA ALA A 78 1.67 -21.32 9.69
C ALA A 78 2.91 -22.22 9.61
N VAL A 79 3.67 -22.14 8.51
CA VAL A 79 4.93 -22.90 8.34
C VAL A 79 5.93 -22.51 9.43
N VAL A 80 6.16 -21.20 9.62
CA VAL A 80 7.16 -20.69 10.57
C VAL A 80 6.83 -21.06 12.01
N GLN A 81 5.55 -21.02 12.40
CA GLN A 81 5.12 -21.45 13.74
C GLN A 81 5.40 -22.94 13.97
N VAL A 82 5.07 -23.80 13.00
CA VAL A 82 5.31 -25.24 13.12
C VAL A 82 6.82 -25.55 13.11
N LEU A 83 7.62 -24.84 12.31
CA LEU A 83 9.08 -24.97 12.35
C LEU A 83 9.64 -24.60 13.73
N GLY A 84 9.14 -23.53 14.35
CA GLY A 84 9.50 -23.18 15.73
C GLY A 84 9.12 -24.25 16.75
N ASP A 85 7.94 -24.86 16.61
CA ASP A 85 7.51 -25.99 17.45
C ASP A 85 8.38 -27.25 17.23
N LEU A 86 8.97 -27.41 16.03
CA LEU A 86 9.94 -28.44 15.69
C LEU A 86 11.37 -28.09 16.16
N GLY A 87 11.58 -26.94 16.80
CA GLY A 87 12.87 -26.50 17.32
C GLY A 87 13.77 -25.80 16.31
N VAL A 88 13.22 -25.35 15.16
CA VAL A 88 13.95 -24.59 14.15
C VAL A 88 13.83 -23.10 14.44
N GLU A 89 14.96 -22.42 14.61
CA GLU A 89 15.03 -20.97 14.73
C GLU A 89 14.98 -20.32 13.34
N VAL A 90 13.92 -19.55 13.08
CA VAL A 90 13.69 -18.91 11.78
C VAL A 90 14.06 -17.44 11.84
N GLU A 91 15.16 -17.06 11.18
CA GLU A 91 15.59 -15.67 11.07
C GLU A 91 15.20 -15.07 9.71
N THR A 92 14.55 -13.91 9.71
CA THR A 92 14.19 -13.24 8.45
C THR A 92 15.29 -12.30 7.99
N ARG A 93 15.92 -12.60 6.85
CA ARG A 93 16.87 -11.70 6.18
C ARG A 93 16.20 -10.98 5.02
N ARG A 94 16.68 -9.77 4.69
CA ARG A 94 16.12 -8.93 3.62
C ARG A 94 17.15 -8.30 2.69
N HIS A 95 18.43 -8.46 3.01
CA HIS A 95 19.55 -8.04 2.18
C HIS A 95 20.31 -9.29 1.76
N THR A 96 20.78 -9.30 0.51
CA THR A 96 21.58 -10.42 -0.02
C THR A 96 22.85 -10.65 0.79
N ALA A 97 23.47 -9.58 1.32
CA ALA A 97 24.68 -9.69 2.12
C ALA A 97 24.47 -10.53 3.40
N ASP A 98 23.37 -10.32 4.11
CA ASP A 98 23.06 -11.07 5.34
C ASP A 98 22.84 -12.55 5.01
N ALA A 99 22.04 -12.85 3.98
CA ALA A 99 21.78 -14.23 3.53
C ALA A 99 23.05 -14.93 3.03
N ALA A 100 23.97 -14.17 2.39
CA ALA A 100 25.25 -14.69 1.95
C ALA A 100 26.20 -14.95 3.14
N GLU A 101 26.13 -14.18 4.22
CA GLU A 101 26.87 -14.46 5.45
C GLU A 101 26.38 -15.76 6.10
N ASP A 102 25.06 -15.94 6.20
CA ASP A 102 24.45 -17.16 6.75
C ASP A 102 24.83 -18.41 5.91
N LEU A 103 24.89 -18.30 4.57
CA LEU A 103 25.39 -19.39 3.69
C LEU A 103 26.86 -19.72 3.93
N ARG A 104 27.72 -18.70 4.13
CA ARG A 104 29.15 -18.90 4.43
C ARG A 104 29.37 -19.59 5.78
N ALA A 105 28.48 -19.35 6.73
CA ALA A 105 28.48 -20.03 8.02
C ALA A 105 28.01 -21.50 7.92
N GLY A 106 27.55 -21.95 6.75
CA GLY A 106 27.02 -23.30 6.54
C GLY A 106 25.53 -23.44 6.87
N GLY A 107 24.82 -22.33 7.07
CA GLY A 107 23.39 -22.31 7.36
C GLY A 107 22.50 -22.73 6.18
N THR A 108 21.20 -22.93 6.47
CA THR A 108 20.18 -23.15 5.44
C THR A 108 19.46 -21.84 5.12
N VAL A 109 19.45 -21.45 3.84
CA VAL A 109 18.76 -20.25 3.35
C VAL A 109 17.60 -20.63 2.42
N LEU A 110 16.41 -20.13 2.70
CA LEU A 110 15.25 -20.15 1.81
C LEU A 110 15.16 -18.83 1.04
N LEU A 111 15.37 -18.86 -0.28
CA LEU A 111 15.19 -17.72 -1.18
C LEU A 111 13.78 -17.70 -1.78
N THR A 112 12.97 -16.75 -1.32
CA THR A 112 11.54 -16.69 -1.65
C THR A 112 11.20 -16.12 -3.04
N ALA A 113 12.05 -15.23 -3.59
CA ALA A 113 11.77 -14.50 -4.82
C ALA A 113 13.03 -14.29 -5.68
N PRO A 114 13.63 -15.38 -6.23
CA PRO A 114 14.89 -15.30 -7.00
C PRO A 114 14.83 -14.35 -8.19
N LYS A 115 13.67 -14.22 -8.85
CA LYS A 115 13.46 -13.33 -10.02
C LYS A 115 13.66 -11.84 -9.70
N ARG A 116 13.68 -11.46 -8.42
CA ARG A 116 13.90 -10.07 -7.98
C ARG A 116 15.38 -9.73 -7.79
N LEU A 117 16.27 -10.72 -7.82
CA LEU A 117 17.69 -10.51 -7.62
C LEU A 117 18.38 -10.14 -8.94
N SER A 118 19.37 -9.27 -8.84
CA SER A 118 20.32 -9.00 -9.91
C SER A 118 21.27 -10.19 -10.11
N GLY A 119 21.95 -10.24 -11.26
CA GLY A 119 23.00 -11.23 -11.49
C GLY A 119 24.11 -11.16 -10.44
N GLU A 120 24.47 -9.95 -9.98
CA GLU A 120 25.48 -9.75 -8.93
C GLU A 120 25.05 -10.32 -7.58
N GLN A 121 23.76 -10.14 -7.21
CA GLN A 121 23.20 -10.75 -6.01
C GLN A 121 23.18 -12.28 -6.10
N LEU A 122 22.83 -12.84 -7.27
CA LEU A 122 22.82 -14.29 -7.51
C LEU A 122 24.24 -14.88 -7.46
N THR A 123 25.22 -14.22 -8.08
CA THR A 123 26.64 -14.60 -7.99
C THR A 123 27.12 -14.59 -6.54
N MET A 124 26.79 -13.56 -5.77
CA MET A 124 27.18 -13.47 -4.36
C MET A 124 26.65 -14.64 -3.53
N LEU A 125 25.40 -15.07 -3.75
CA LEU A 125 24.83 -16.23 -3.07
C LEU A 125 25.48 -17.53 -3.51
N ALA A 126 25.78 -17.68 -4.81
CA ALA A 126 26.47 -18.86 -5.34
C ALA A 126 27.89 -19.00 -4.73
N GLU A 127 28.68 -17.92 -4.76
CA GLU A 127 30.03 -17.89 -4.18
C GLU A 127 30.01 -18.17 -2.67
N ALA A 128 29.11 -17.49 -1.92
CA ALA A 128 28.96 -17.70 -0.48
C ALA A 128 28.67 -19.16 -0.12
N ARG A 129 27.82 -19.80 -0.93
CA ARG A 129 27.46 -21.20 -0.78
C ARG A 129 28.65 -22.13 -1.07
N GLU A 130 29.38 -21.89 -2.16
CA GLU A 130 30.58 -22.67 -2.50
C GLU A 130 31.67 -22.55 -1.42
N GLU A 131 31.79 -21.38 -0.80
CA GLU A 131 32.73 -21.10 0.29
C GLU A 131 32.34 -21.80 1.60
N GLY A 132 31.07 -21.73 2.00
CA GLY A 132 30.59 -22.20 3.30
C GLY A 132 29.99 -23.61 3.32
N GLY A 133 29.61 -24.14 2.17
CA GLY A 133 28.88 -25.40 2.05
C GLY A 133 27.42 -25.34 2.55
N GLY A 134 26.86 -24.15 2.71
CA GLY A 134 25.47 -23.95 3.14
C GLY A 134 24.44 -24.54 2.17
N ARG A 135 23.22 -24.76 2.69
CA ARG A 135 22.11 -25.29 1.88
C ARG A 135 21.24 -24.14 1.37
N LEU A 136 20.89 -24.17 0.09
CA LEU A 136 20.04 -23.16 -0.52
C LEU A 136 18.75 -23.81 -1.04
N ILE A 137 17.61 -23.31 -0.59
CA ILE A 137 16.28 -23.72 -1.04
C ILE A 137 15.69 -22.55 -1.82
N VAL A 138 15.31 -22.75 -3.07
CA VAL A 138 14.90 -21.67 -3.97
C VAL A 138 13.48 -21.90 -4.47
N LEU A 139 12.62 -20.91 -4.25
CA LEU A 139 11.23 -20.97 -4.69
C LEU A 139 11.11 -20.43 -6.12
N ARG A 140 10.67 -21.31 -7.01
CA ARG A 140 10.37 -21.07 -8.43
C ARG A 140 11.41 -20.18 -9.12
N PRO A 141 12.69 -20.58 -9.16
CA PRO A 141 13.70 -19.89 -9.95
C PRO A 141 13.36 -19.96 -11.44
N ASP A 142 13.71 -18.90 -12.16
CA ASP A 142 13.68 -18.87 -13.61
C ASP A 142 15.01 -19.35 -14.20
N PHE A 143 15.11 -19.35 -15.53
CA PHE A 143 16.32 -19.76 -16.23
C PHE A 143 17.55 -18.93 -15.82
N VAL A 144 17.36 -17.63 -15.55
CA VAL A 144 18.46 -16.74 -15.15
C VAL A 144 18.97 -17.15 -13.78
N ALA A 145 18.10 -17.24 -12.77
CA ALA A 145 18.49 -17.65 -11.43
C ALA A 145 19.17 -19.03 -11.40
N LEU A 146 18.65 -20.01 -12.15
CA LEU A 146 19.24 -21.35 -12.25
C LEU A 146 20.63 -21.33 -12.91
N SER A 147 20.88 -20.45 -13.88
CA SER A 147 22.20 -20.37 -14.52
C SER A 147 23.32 -19.94 -13.57
N TYR A 148 23.00 -19.28 -12.45
CA TYR A 148 23.95 -18.94 -11.38
C TYR A 148 23.95 -19.95 -10.24
N LEU A 149 22.78 -20.43 -9.82
CA LEU A 149 22.64 -21.20 -8.59
C LEU A 149 22.70 -22.72 -8.79
N ALA A 150 22.21 -23.24 -9.92
CA ALA A 150 22.05 -24.66 -10.16
C ALA A 150 21.94 -24.97 -11.67
N SER A 151 23.07 -24.92 -12.39
CA SER A 151 23.09 -25.08 -13.86
C SER A 151 22.68 -26.47 -14.36
N GLY A 152 22.69 -27.48 -13.48
CA GLY A 152 22.20 -28.82 -13.77
C GLY A 152 20.68 -28.94 -13.88
N ILE A 153 19.94 -27.84 -13.64
CA ILE A 153 18.48 -27.79 -13.69
C ILE A 153 18.05 -26.74 -14.71
N ILE A 154 17.10 -27.09 -15.57
CA ILE A 154 16.45 -26.15 -16.49
C ILE A 154 14.93 -26.14 -16.31
N PRO A 155 14.27 -24.97 -16.41
CA PRO A 155 12.82 -24.89 -16.44
C PRO A 155 12.30 -25.36 -17.79
N THR A 156 11.35 -26.29 -17.80
CA THR A 156 10.84 -26.94 -19.02
C THR A 156 9.34 -26.78 -19.24
N GLY A 157 8.57 -26.47 -18.20
CA GLY A 157 7.12 -26.36 -18.30
C GLY A 157 6.48 -25.60 -17.14
N ALA A 158 5.15 -25.56 -17.13
CA ALA A 158 4.39 -25.00 -16.02
C ALA A 158 3.01 -25.65 -15.91
N LEU A 159 2.54 -25.86 -14.67
CA LEU A 159 1.19 -26.34 -14.38
C LEU A 159 0.25 -25.13 -14.26
N ARG A 160 -0.71 -25.04 -15.18
CA ARG A 160 -1.65 -23.90 -15.26
C ARG A 160 -3.00 -24.18 -14.63
N GLU A 161 -3.34 -25.45 -14.47
CA GLU A 161 -4.57 -25.92 -13.84
C GLU A 161 -4.23 -26.49 -12.47
N GLN A 162 -5.20 -26.47 -11.54
CA GLN A 162 -5.04 -27.11 -10.25
C GLN A 162 -4.68 -28.59 -10.45
N THR A 163 -3.53 -29.00 -9.94
CA THR A 163 -2.97 -30.31 -10.24
C THR A 163 -2.47 -30.96 -8.95
N ARG A 164 -2.79 -32.24 -8.81
CA ARG A 164 -2.14 -33.13 -7.83
C ARG A 164 -1.06 -33.93 -8.54
N VAL A 165 0.14 -33.94 -7.97
CA VAL A 165 1.30 -34.65 -8.52
C VAL A 165 1.78 -35.65 -7.50
N GLU A 166 1.84 -36.92 -7.90
CA GLU A 166 2.28 -38.01 -7.03
C GLU A 166 3.81 -38.13 -7.04
N ALA A 167 4.38 -38.53 -5.90
CA ALA A 167 5.78 -38.88 -5.78
C ALA A 167 6.03 -40.19 -6.56
N GLY A 168 6.84 -40.12 -7.60
CA GLY A 168 7.32 -41.31 -8.30
C GLY A 168 8.22 -42.16 -7.41
N ALA A 169 8.31 -43.46 -7.70
CA ALA A 169 9.20 -44.37 -6.96
C ALA A 169 10.68 -43.94 -6.98
N ALA A 170 11.09 -43.17 -7.99
CA ALA A 170 12.44 -42.63 -8.14
C ALA A 170 12.73 -41.42 -7.23
N CYS A 171 11.72 -40.83 -6.57
CA CYS A 171 11.89 -39.65 -5.73
C CYS A 171 12.82 -39.87 -4.53
N GLY A 172 12.83 -41.07 -3.94
CA GLY A 172 13.61 -41.34 -2.73
C GLY A 172 13.41 -40.26 -1.65
N ASP A 173 14.53 -39.76 -1.11
CA ASP A 173 14.56 -38.74 -0.06
C ASP A 173 14.16 -37.33 -0.56
N LEU A 174 14.20 -37.08 -1.88
CA LEU A 174 13.82 -35.79 -2.49
C LEU A 174 12.31 -35.51 -2.33
N SER A 175 11.52 -36.54 -2.04
CA SER A 175 10.11 -36.37 -1.68
C SER A 175 9.92 -35.69 -0.32
N HIS A 176 10.94 -35.70 0.54
CA HIS A 176 10.85 -35.28 1.94
C HIS A 176 9.63 -35.88 2.67
N GLY A 177 9.29 -37.13 2.34
CA GLY A 177 8.17 -37.86 2.94
C GLY A 177 6.77 -37.51 2.40
N ALA A 178 6.65 -36.54 1.50
CA ALA A 178 5.40 -36.24 0.80
C ALA A 178 5.11 -37.30 -0.28
N ARG A 179 3.86 -37.75 -0.36
CA ARG A 179 3.42 -38.70 -1.41
C ARG A 179 2.66 -38.01 -2.52
N VAL A 180 1.96 -36.94 -2.20
CA VAL A 180 1.20 -36.16 -3.18
C VAL A 180 1.35 -34.68 -2.86
N LEU A 181 1.75 -33.89 -3.84
CA LEU A 181 1.68 -32.43 -3.77
C LEU A 181 0.44 -31.93 -4.49
N GLU A 182 -0.12 -30.82 -4.01
CA GLU A 182 -1.20 -30.12 -4.69
C GLU A 182 -0.81 -28.66 -4.91
N VAL A 183 -0.83 -28.23 -6.17
CA VAL A 183 -0.60 -26.83 -6.55
C VAL A 183 -1.88 -26.21 -7.11
N PRO A 184 -2.14 -24.92 -6.83
CA PRO A 184 -3.30 -24.22 -7.37
C PRO A 184 -3.17 -24.02 -8.88
N ASP A 185 -4.28 -23.64 -9.54
CA ASP A 185 -4.24 -23.14 -10.91
C ASP A 185 -3.51 -21.79 -11.01
N ALA A 186 -3.25 -21.34 -12.24
CA ALA A 186 -2.46 -20.15 -12.50
C ALA A 186 -3.11 -18.84 -12.07
N GLU A 187 -4.44 -18.79 -11.94
CA GLU A 187 -5.18 -17.56 -11.56
C GLU A 187 -5.12 -17.35 -10.05
N ASP A 188 -5.16 -18.44 -9.28
CA ASP A 188 -5.08 -18.42 -7.82
C ASP A 188 -3.64 -18.50 -7.28
N ALA A 189 -2.64 -18.84 -8.11
CA ALA A 189 -1.25 -18.98 -7.71
C ALA A 189 -0.55 -17.64 -7.39
N LEU A 190 0.27 -17.62 -6.34
CA LEU A 190 0.82 -16.40 -5.75
C LEU A 190 1.66 -15.50 -6.68
N ASP A 191 2.43 -16.09 -7.60
CA ASP A 191 3.25 -15.33 -8.55
C ASP A 191 3.35 -16.09 -9.90
N GLY A 192 2.18 -16.50 -10.38
CA GLY A 192 2.00 -17.25 -11.63
C GLY A 192 2.05 -18.78 -11.43
N PRO A 193 1.90 -19.55 -12.52
CA PRO A 193 1.78 -21.00 -12.45
C PRO A 193 3.00 -21.67 -11.82
N ALA A 194 2.79 -22.85 -11.24
CA ALA A 194 3.88 -23.68 -10.76
C ALA A 194 4.82 -24.05 -11.93
N SER A 195 6.12 -23.88 -11.76
CA SER A 195 7.11 -24.21 -12.79
C SER A 195 7.58 -25.65 -12.67
N LEU A 196 7.85 -26.28 -13.80
CA LEU A 196 8.38 -27.64 -13.91
C LEU A 196 9.82 -27.59 -14.41
N TYR A 197 10.63 -28.52 -13.93
CA TYR A 197 12.06 -28.57 -14.18
C TYR A 197 12.51 -29.94 -14.66
N THR A 198 13.62 -29.97 -15.38
CA THR A 198 14.31 -31.19 -15.80
C THR A 198 15.77 -31.12 -15.38
N ALA A 199 16.32 -32.24 -14.90
CA ALA A 199 17.74 -32.44 -14.67
C ALA A 199 18.49 -32.61 -16.01
N THR A 200 19.59 -31.89 -16.20
CA THR A 200 20.41 -31.93 -17.43
C THR A 200 21.74 -32.67 -17.25
N ASP A 201 22.15 -32.93 -16.01
CA ASP A 201 23.36 -33.66 -15.67
C ASP A 201 23.07 -34.84 -14.74
N ALA A 202 24.08 -35.65 -14.46
CA ALA A 202 23.97 -36.83 -13.60
C ALA A 202 23.97 -36.49 -12.09
N GLY A 203 24.27 -35.24 -11.73
CA GLY A 203 24.29 -34.76 -10.35
C GLY A 203 22.94 -34.17 -9.92
N ALA A 204 22.08 -33.84 -10.88
CA ALA A 204 20.73 -33.35 -10.64
C ALA A 204 19.70 -34.49 -10.55
N SER A 205 18.74 -34.31 -9.65
CA SER A 205 17.63 -35.23 -9.45
C SER A 205 16.31 -34.47 -9.45
N THR A 206 15.23 -35.16 -9.84
CA THR A 206 13.88 -34.58 -9.94
C THR A 206 12.88 -35.46 -9.21
N CYS A 207 11.80 -34.84 -8.72
CA CYS A 207 10.70 -35.51 -8.05
C CYS A 207 9.38 -34.78 -8.29
N PHE A 208 8.27 -35.52 -8.17
CA PHE A 208 6.92 -35.08 -8.52
C PHE A 208 6.83 -34.74 -10.01
N GLU A 209 6.97 -35.79 -10.82
CA GLU A 209 6.95 -35.73 -12.29
C GLU A 209 5.53 -35.45 -12.79
N ALA A 210 5.41 -34.49 -13.69
CA ALA A 210 4.20 -34.14 -14.42
C ALA A 210 4.51 -34.06 -15.92
N GLU A 211 3.50 -33.77 -16.74
CA GLU A 211 3.72 -33.57 -18.18
C GLU A 211 4.62 -32.34 -18.40
N GLY A 212 5.84 -32.57 -18.90
CA GLY A 212 6.79 -31.50 -19.22
C GLY A 212 7.84 -31.21 -18.15
N GLY A 213 7.95 -32.01 -17.08
CA GLY A 213 9.02 -31.95 -16.08
C GLY A 213 8.52 -32.20 -14.65
N ALA A 214 9.31 -31.82 -13.66
CA ALA A 214 9.07 -32.12 -12.26
C ALA A 214 8.90 -30.86 -11.40
N LEU A 215 8.08 -30.93 -10.35
CA LEU A 215 7.85 -29.80 -9.43
C LEU A 215 9.01 -29.56 -8.45
N VAL A 216 9.78 -30.60 -8.14
CA VAL A 216 10.93 -30.52 -7.24
C VAL A 216 12.16 -31.00 -7.97
N ALA A 217 13.26 -30.27 -7.83
CA ALA A 217 14.56 -30.67 -8.36
C ALA A 217 15.66 -30.33 -7.35
N GLU A 218 16.74 -31.08 -7.37
CA GLU A 218 17.93 -30.79 -6.55
C GLU A 218 19.17 -30.99 -7.41
N SER A 219 20.10 -30.04 -7.34
CA SER A 219 21.39 -30.11 -8.03
C SER A 219 22.44 -29.42 -7.18
N ASP A 220 23.57 -30.09 -6.99
CA ASP A 220 24.72 -29.61 -6.23
C ASP A 220 24.40 -29.11 -4.82
N GLY A 221 23.29 -29.52 -4.18
CA GLY A 221 22.85 -29.07 -2.85
C GLY A 221 21.97 -27.80 -2.85
N VAL A 222 21.47 -27.41 -4.03
CA VAL A 222 20.41 -26.42 -4.19
C VAL A 222 19.08 -27.16 -4.44
N LEU A 223 18.14 -27.02 -3.50
CA LEU A 223 16.79 -27.56 -3.64
C LEU A 223 15.88 -26.52 -4.32
N VAL A 224 15.22 -26.92 -5.39
CA VAL A 224 14.32 -26.10 -6.18
C VAL A 224 12.88 -26.57 -5.95
N LEU A 225 12.02 -25.65 -5.54
CA LEU A 225 10.58 -25.89 -5.39
C LEU A 225 9.82 -25.08 -6.42
N GLY A 226 9.08 -25.74 -7.32
CA GLY A 226 8.44 -25.09 -8.46
C GLY A 226 7.22 -24.24 -8.17
N SER A 227 6.68 -24.31 -6.95
CA SER A 227 5.58 -23.45 -6.53
C SER A 227 5.86 -22.85 -5.15
N PRO A 228 5.78 -21.52 -5.01
CA PRO A 228 5.83 -20.88 -3.70
C PRO A 228 4.59 -21.21 -2.85
N ASP A 229 3.47 -21.58 -3.48
CA ASP A 229 2.20 -21.91 -2.81
C ASP A 229 2.32 -23.12 -1.87
N LEU A 230 3.34 -23.95 -2.05
CA LEU A 230 3.65 -25.05 -1.14
C LEU A 230 3.97 -24.57 0.30
N LEU A 231 4.42 -23.31 0.45
CA LEU A 231 4.82 -22.71 1.72
C LEU A 231 3.81 -21.65 2.22
N THR A 232 2.78 -21.34 1.45
CA THR A 232 1.78 -20.34 1.87
C THR A 232 0.82 -20.93 2.89
N ASN A 233 0.21 -20.08 3.72
CA ASN A 233 -0.78 -20.50 4.70
C ASN A 233 -1.98 -21.21 4.04
N ASP A 234 -2.39 -20.77 2.85
CA ASP A 234 -3.48 -21.40 2.09
C ASP A 234 -3.08 -22.75 1.45
N GLY A 235 -1.81 -22.91 1.09
CA GLY A 235 -1.34 -24.07 0.31
C GLY A 235 -0.64 -25.15 1.14
N VAL A 236 0.04 -24.82 2.24
CA VAL A 236 0.80 -25.79 3.05
C VAL A 236 -0.04 -26.95 3.57
N GLY A 237 -1.32 -26.71 3.87
CA GLY A 237 -2.25 -27.73 4.35
C GLY A 237 -2.88 -28.61 3.26
N ARG A 238 -2.59 -28.36 1.98
CA ARG A 238 -3.16 -29.15 0.87
C ARG A 238 -2.32 -30.39 0.59
N ALA A 239 -2.99 -31.54 0.48
CA ALA A 239 -2.34 -32.85 0.30
C ALA A 239 -1.17 -33.03 1.28
N ASP A 240 0.01 -33.45 0.81
CA ASP A 240 1.21 -33.60 1.63
C ASP A 240 2.20 -32.43 1.47
N ASN A 241 1.74 -31.24 1.06
CA ASN A 241 2.59 -30.05 0.91
C ASN A 241 3.36 -29.73 2.21
N SER A 242 2.69 -29.87 3.37
CA SER A 242 3.32 -29.71 4.69
C SER A 242 4.46 -30.69 4.95
N ALA A 243 4.36 -31.94 4.48
CA ALA A 243 5.43 -32.92 4.67
C ALA A 243 6.68 -32.49 3.90
N LEU A 244 6.52 -32.08 2.62
CA LEU A 244 7.63 -31.55 1.83
C LEU A 244 8.20 -30.28 2.47
N ALA A 245 7.35 -29.29 2.75
CA ALA A 245 7.77 -27.99 3.24
C ALA A 245 8.49 -28.10 4.59
N LEU A 246 7.91 -28.78 5.57
CA LEU A 246 8.48 -28.87 6.91
C LEU A 246 9.76 -29.70 6.92
N ASN A 247 9.77 -30.88 6.30
CA ASN A 247 10.95 -31.75 6.32
C ASN A 247 12.10 -31.20 5.45
N ALA A 248 11.81 -30.44 4.39
CA ALA A 248 12.84 -29.75 3.63
C ALA A 248 13.48 -28.60 4.42
N LEU A 249 12.66 -27.83 5.15
CA LEU A 249 13.08 -26.64 5.89
C LEU A 249 13.65 -26.95 7.28
N SER A 250 13.29 -28.07 7.90
CA SER A 250 13.76 -28.48 9.23
C SER A 250 15.02 -29.32 9.21
N ALA A 251 15.77 -29.33 8.11
CA ALA A 251 17.00 -30.11 8.00
C ALA A 251 18.13 -29.57 8.89
N SER A 252 18.05 -28.30 9.29
CA SER A 252 18.97 -27.64 10.23
C SER A 252 18.19 -26.99 11.38
N GLU A 253 18.87 -26.77 12.51
CA GLU A 253 18.31 -26.07 13.68
C GLU A 253 18.10 -24.58 13.42
N GLU A 254 18.85 -24.00 12.49
CA GLU A 254 18.72 -22.59 12.08
C GLU A 254 18.27 -22.53 10.61
N LEU A 255 17.27 -21.69 10.32
CA LEU A 255 16.75 -21.43 8.98
C LEU A 255 16.70 -19.93 8.72
N THR A 256 17.39 -19.49 7.68
CA THR A 256 17.28 -18.13 7.19
C THR A 256 16.16 -18.02 6.15
N TRP A 257 15.13 -17.26 6.46
CA TRP A 257 14.05 -16.92 5.55
C TRP A 257 14.39 -15.63 4.80
N TYR A 258 14.94 -15.76 3.59
CA TYR A 258 15.35 -14.60 2.80
C TYR A 258 14.20 -14.05 1.93
N VAL A 259 13.71 -12.86 2.30
CA VAL A 259 12.71 -12.08 1.55
C VAL A 259 13.39 -10.88 0.88
N PRO A 260 13.67 -10.94 -0.43
CA PRO A 260 14.37 -9.86 -1.14
C PRO A 260 13.62 -8.52 -1.01
N SER A 261 14.34 -7.49 -0.57
CA SER A 261 13.79 -6.14 -0.40
C SER A 261 14.23 -5.18 -1.50
N ALA A 262 13.37 -4.23 -1.85
CA ALA A 262 13.71 -3.17 -2.81
C ALA A 262 14.76 -2.18 -2.27
N THR A 263 14.99 -2.20 -0.95
CA THR A 263 15.99 -1.38 -0.26
C THR A 263 17.35 -2.07 -0.16
N ASP A 264 17.54 -3.24 -0.78
CA ASP A 264 18.81 -3.93 -0.79
C ASP A 264 19.89 -3.09 -1.49
N PRO A 265 20.98 -2.69 -0.80
CA PRO A 265 22.08 -1.95 -1.41
C PRO A 265 22.74 -2.68 -2.58
N GLN A 266 22.65 -4.02 -2.62
CA GLN A 266 23.18 -4.85 -3.71
C GLN A 266 22.20 -5.00 -4.89
N GLY A 267 20.98 -4.45 -4.77
CA GLY A 267 20.01 -4.41 -5.86
C GLY A 267 20.39 -3.37 -6.91
N THR A 268 20.11 -3.67 -8.18
CA THR A 268 20.33 -2.74 -9.31
C THR A 268 19.22 -1.71 -9.48
N SER A 269 18.12 -1.83 -8.72
CA SER A 269 17.07 -0.82 -8.66
C SER A 269 17.63 0.42 -7.98
N SER A 270 17.91 1.47 -8.77
CA SER A 270 18.15 2.82 -8.25
C SER A 270 17.04 3.13 -7.24
N PRO A 271 17.36 3.27 -5.94
CA PRO A 271 16.34 3.54 -4.96
C PRO A 271 15.61 4.81 -5.36
N SER A 272 14.29 4.77 -5.41
CA SER A 272 13.56 6.02 -5.59
C SER A 272 13.84 6.90 -4.37
N LEU A 273 13.78 8.22 -4.52
CA LEU A 273 13.94 9.14 -3.39
C LEU A 273 12.96 8.81 -2.24
N VAL A 274 11.87 8.11 -2.57
CA VAL A 274 10.82 7.65 -1.67
C VAL A 274 11.26 6.42 -0.85
N ASP A 275 12.11 5.56 -1.40
CA ASP A 275 12.62 4.35 -0.71
C ASP A 275 13.66 4.70 0.36
N HIS A 276 14.30 5.85 0.24
CA HIS A 276 15.18 6.41 1.27
C HIS A 276 14.43 7.18 2.36
N LEU A 277 13.12 7.41 2.21
CA LEU A 277 12.35 8.06 3.25
C LEU A 277 12.13 7.06 4.40
N PRO A 278 12.46 7.43 5.64
CA PRO A 278 12.15 6.61 6.80
C PRO A 278 10.67 6.21 6.84
N GLY A 279 10.33 5.02 7.33
CA GLY A 279 8.95 4.51 7.36
C GLY A 279 7.93 5.43 8.06
N TRP A 280 8.38 6.39 8.87
CA TRP A 280 7.53 7.41 9.50
C TRP A 280 7.07 8.53 8.55
N ILE A 281 7.62 8.65 7.34
CA ILE A 281 7.25 9.71 6.39
C ILE A 281 5.80 9.58 5.92
N GLY A 282 5.31 8.36 5.73
CA GLY A 282 3.93 8.11 5.29
C GLY A 282 2.91 8.71 6.27
N PRO A 283 2.99 8.35 7.57
CA PRO A 283 2.21 9.01 8.62
C PRO A 283 2.34 10.54 8.66
N VAL A 284 3.54 11.10 8.48
CA VAL A 284 3.77 12.55 8.46
C VAL A 284 3.11 13.23 7.25
N ALA A 285 3.23 12.63 6.06
CA ALA A 285 2.59 13.14 4.84
C ALA A 285 1.06 13.14 4.97
N ALA A 286 0.47 12.08 5.54
CA ALA A 286 -0.95 12.03 5.85
C ALA A 286 -1.36 13.16 6.84
N TRP A 287 -0.52 13.43 7.85
CA TRP A 287 -0.73 14.54 8.79
C TRP A 287 -0.68 15.91 8.12
N LEU A 288 0.24 16.11 7.16
CA LEU A 288 0.33 17.36 6.40
C LEU A 288 -0.90 17.57 5.51
N VAL A 289 -1.38 16.52 4.84
CA VAL A 289 -2.63 16.58 4.05
C VAL A 289 -3.83 16.90 4.95
N LEU A 290 -3.90 16.30 6.14
CA LEU A 290 -4.91 16.63 7.14
C LEU A 290 -4.85 18.10 7.56
N ALA A 291 -3.67 18.57 7.96
CA ALA A 291 -3.47 19.94 8.41
C ALA A 291 -3.82 20.94 7.29
N ALA A 292 -3.43 20.65 6.05
CA ALA A 292 -3.80 21.44 4.88
C ALA A 292 -5.32 21.45 4.64
N ALA A 293 -6.00 20.31 4.75
CA ALA A 293 -7.46 20.24 4.63
C ALA A 293 -8.15 21.05 5.74
N LEU A 294 -7.71 20.93 6.99
CA LEU A 294 -8.22 21.72 8.12
C LEU A 294 -7.98 23.21 7.91
N ALA A 295 -6.80 23.59 7.41
CA ALA A 295 -6.48 24.97 7.08
C ALA A 295 -7.39 25.51 5.96
N LEU A 296 -7.59 24.75 4.87
CA LEU A 296 -8.50 25.14 3.78
C LEU A 296 -9.95 25.28 4.28
N ILE A 297 -10.42 24.40 5.17
CA ILE A 297 -11.72 24.52 5.82
C ILE A 297 -11.76 25.79 6.69
N ALA A 298 -10.72 26.07 7.48
CA ALA A 298 -10.64 27.24 8.34
C ALA A 298 -10.60 28.55 7.54
N LEU A 299 -9.84 28.59 6.44
CA LEU A 299 -9.78 29.74 5.52
C LEU A 299 -11.10 29.92 4.75
N GLY A 300 -11.78 28.81 4.41
CA GLY A 300 -13.12 28.83 3.81
C GLY A 300 -14.21 29.32 4.77
N ARG A 301 -13.96 29.34 6.09
CA ARG A 301 -14.87 29.94 7.07
C ARG A 301 -14.70 31.44 7.03
N ARG A 302 -15.52 32.12 6.21
CA ARG A 302 -15.64 33.59 6.28
C ARG A 302 -15.91 34.01 7.73
N PRO A 303 -15.15 34.98 8.30
CA PRO A 303 -15.59 35.69 9.50
C PRO A 303 -16.98 36.26 9.18
N GLY A 304 -17.91 36.16 10.13
CA GLY A 304 -19.32 36.51 9.92
C GLY A 304 -19.51 37.92 9.38
N PRO A 305 -20.69 38.25 8.82
CA PRO A 305 -20.97 39.60 8.34
C PRO A 305 -20.60 40.62 9.42
N VAL A 306 -19.87 41.66 9.02
CA VAL A 306 -19.55 42.79 9.91
C VAL A 306 -20.89 43.34 10.37
N VAL A 307 -21.21 43.13 11.65
CA VAL A 307 -22.41 43.68 12.27
C VAL A 307 -22.23 45.18 12.21
N VAL A 308 -22.96 45.82 11.30
CA VAL A 308 -23.11 47.28 11.33
C VAL A 308 -24.05 47.54 12.50
N GLU A 309 -23.49 47.81 13.68
CA GLU A 309 -24.30 48.26 14.80
C GLU A 309 -25.00 49.55 14.36
N PRO A 310 -26.34 49.58 14.28
CA PRO A 310 -27.04 50.84 14.09
C PRO A 310 -26.91 51.61 15.39
N LEU A 311 -25.90 52.47 15.50
CA LEU A 311 -25.81 53.43 16.58
C LEU A 311 -27.10 54.27 16.55
N PRO A 312 -27.98 54.18 17.57
CA PRO A 312 -29.25 54.89 17.58
C PRO A 312 -29.02 56.32 18.06
N VAL A 313 -28.04 57.03 17.47
CA VAL A 313 -27.85 58.44 17.71
C VAL A 313 -28.33 59.17 16.48
N THR A 314 -29.63 59.51 16.51
CA THR A 314 -30.16 60.57 15.66
C THR A 314 -29.57 61.90 16.16
N VAL A 315 -28.36 62.23 15.70
CA VAL A 315 -27.78 63.55 15.96
C VAL A 315 -28.68 64.56 15.25
N ARG A 316 -29.32 65.45 16.00
CA ARG A 316 -30.13 66.52 15.40
C ARG A 316 -29.21 67.37 14.51
N PRO A 317 -29.64 67.80 13.31
CA PRO A 317 -28.78 68.52 12.36
C PRO A 317 -28.03 69.71 12.96
N GLN A 318 -28.64 70.37 13.96
CA GLN A 318 -28.06 71.47 14.73
C GLN A 318 -26.76 71.13 15.49
N GLU A 319 -26.62 69.92 16.02
CA GLU A 319 -25.40 69.52 16.74
C GLU A 319 -24.24 69.22 15.79
N LEU A 320 -24.54 68.74 14.57
CA LEU A 320 -23.56 68.54 13.52
C LEU A 320 -22.97 69.88 13.03
N VAL A 321 -23.82 70.91 12.92
CA VAL A 321 -23.40 72.26 12.55
C VAL A 321 -22.55 72.91 13.65
N LEU A 322 -22.96 72.78 14.92
CA LEU A 322 -22.20 73.32 16.06
C LEU A 322 -20.86 72.61 16.26
N GLY A 323 -20.81 71.29 16.10
CA GLY A 323 -19.58 70.50 16.15
C GLY A 323 -18.60 70.94 15.05
N ARG A 324 -19.09 71.11 13.82
CA ARG A 324 -18.27 71.58 12.69
C ARG A 324 -17.83 73.03 12.85
N ALA A 325 -18.67 73.90 13.38
CA ALA A 325 -18.32 75.31 13.64
C ALA A 325 -17.20 75.45 14.67
N ARG A 326 -17.21 74.64 15.74
CA ARG A 326 -16.12 74.63 16.74
C ARG A 326 -14.81 74.05 16.17
N LEU A 327 -14.90 73.07 15.29
CA LEU A 327 -13.74 72.47 14.62
C LEU A 327 -13.06 73.43 13.64
N LEU A 328 -13.82 74.33 13.01
CA LEU A 328 -13.27 75.37 12.12
C LEU A 328 -12.80 76.62 12.87
N GLN A 329 -13.04 76.69 14.18
CA GLN A 329 -12.55 77.77 15.04
C GLN A 329 -11.21 77.44 15.72
N GLN A 330 -10.70 76.21 15.58
CA GLN A 330 -9.32 75.85 15.89
C GLN A 330 -8.46 75.95 14.63
#